data_AF-A0A518K7K8-F1
#
_entry.id   AF-A0A518K7K8-F1
#
_cell.length_a   1.000
_cell.length_b   1.000
_cell.length_c   1.000
_cell.angle_alpha   90.00
_cell.angle_beta   90.00
_cell.angle_gamma   90.00
#
_symmetry.space_group_name_H-M   'P 1'
#
loop_
_entity.id
_entity.type
_entity.pdbx_description
1 polymer ?
#
loop_
_entity_poly.entity_id
_entity_poly.type
_entity_poly.pdbx_seq_one_letter_code
_entity_poly.pdbx_strand_id
1 'polypeptide(L)'
;MSHARDYSRGIYQYSRTPQTIEPSVAKSEAEELGRNIISAQKELAVVRKEVGSDAAAAAPLKSIDQHLAAAEKQHAMLFEECCKESVDGLACMKHCNQILLQLDKAQAEHDALMRSMEIKEMTSE
;
A
#
# COMPACT_ATOMS: atom_id res chain seq x y z
N MET A 1 32.95 -11.90 -31.84
CA MET A 1 32.80 -12.19 -30.39
C MET A 1 32.87 -10.93 -29.51
N SER A 2 33.58 -9.88 -29.91
CA SER A 2 33.59 -8.56 -29.24
C SER A 2 32.20 -7.93 -29.16
N HIS A 3 31.46 -7.89 -30.27
CA HIS A 3 30.13 -7.27 -30.30
C HIS A 3 29.09 -7.94 -29.38
N ALA A 4 29.05 -9.27 -29.33
CA ALA A 4 28.15 -9.98 -28.41
C ALA A 4 28.48 -9.62 -26.95
N ARG A 5 29.78 -9.53 -26.60
CA ARG A 5 30.24 -9.18 -25.25
C ARG A 5 29.90 -7.73 -24.87
N ASP A 6 29.95 -6.81 -25.83
CA ASP A 6 29.61 -5.41 -25.61
C ASP A 6 28.10 -5.19 -25.53
N TYR A 7 27.29 -5.89 -26.32
CA TYR A 7 25.83 -5.92 -26.16
C TYR A 7 25.43 -6.56 -24.83
N SER A 8 26.04 -7.68 -24.45
CA SER A 8 25.82 -8.29 -23.14
C SER A 8 26.16 -7.33 -22.00
N ARG A 9 27.23 -6.54 -22.14
CA ARG A 9 27.64 -5.54 -21.14
C ARG A 9 26.70 -4.35 -21.10
N GLY A 10 26.21 -3.89 -22.26
CA GLY A 10 25.23 -2.82 -22.36
C GLY A 10 23.87 -3.20 -21.79
N ILE A 11 23.37 -4.40 -22.13
CA ILE A 11 22.14 -4.97 -21.54
C ILE A 11 22.32 -5.20 -20.05
N TYR A 12 23.47 -5.74 -19.62
CA TYR A 12 23.80 -5.92 -18.21
C TYR A 12 23.82 -4.59 -17.45
N GLN A 13 24.43 -3.53 -18.00
CA GLN A 13 24.42 -2.19 -17.41
C GLN A 13 23.01 -1.59 -17.37
N TYR A 14 22.24 -1.67 -18.46
CA TYR A 14 20.84 -1.22 -18.49
C TYR A 14 19.97 -1.95 -17.45
N SER A 15 20.14 -3.27 -17.34
CA SER A 15 19.40 -4.11 -16.39
C SER A 15 19.83 -3.90 -14.93
N ARG A 16 21.05 -3.42 -14.69
CA ARG A 16 21.60 -3.15 -13.35
C ARG A 16 21.55 -1.70 -12.93
N THR A 17 21.21 -0.78 -13.82
CA THR A 17 20.98 0.62 -13.46
C THR A 17 19.54 0.66 -12.94
N PRO A 18 19.30 0.73 -11.62
CA PRO A 18 17.97 1.11 -11.16
C PRO A 18 17.73 2.47 -11.82
N GLN A 19 16.59 2.67 -12.46
CA GLN A 19 16.22 4.04 -12.83
C GLN A 19 16.22 4.83 -11.53
N THR A 20 17.29 5.59 -11.29
CA THR A 20 17.45 6.39 -10.08
C THR A 20 16.31 7.37 -10.11
N ILE A 21 15.38 7.18 -9.18
CA ILE A 21 14.27 8.11 -9.00
C ILE A 21 14.87 9.38 -8.41
N GLU A 22 14.48 10.53 -8.93
CA GLU A 22 14.87 11.80 -8.33
C GLU A 22 14.40 11.82 -6.87
N PRO A 23 15.29 12.01 -5.86
CA PRO A 23 14.91 11.89 -4.45
C PRO A 23 13.77 12.84 -4.03
N SER A 24 13.71 14.03 -4.62
CA SER A 24 12.63 15.01 -4.40
C SER A 24 11.25 14.45 -4.79
N VAL A 25 11.17 13.82 -5.96
CA VAL A 25 9.97 13.17 -6.48
C VAL A 25 9.61 11.95 -5.63
N ALA A 26 10.58 11.07 -5.38
CA ALA A 26 10.38 9.87 -4.56
C ALA A 26 9.81 10.21 -3.17
N LYS A 27 10.34 11.27 -2.54
CA LYS A 27 9.89 11.75 -1.24
C LYS A 27 8.47 12.34 -1.31
N SER A 28 8.18 13.23 -2.26
CA SER A 28 6.85 13.84 -2.39
C SER A 28 5.75 12.80 -2.59
N GLU A 29 5.98 11.82 -3.45
CA GLU A 29 5.04 10.72 -3.70
C GLU A 29 4.85 9.84 -2.46
N ALA A 30 5.94 9.54 -1.74
CA ALA A 30 5.86 8.82 -0.49
C ALA A 30 5.07 9.61 0.59
N GLU A 31 5.23 10.92 0.69
CA GLU A 31 4.44 11.74 1.63
C GLU A 31 2.94 11.71 1.31
N GLU A 32 2.56 11.81 0.04
CA GLU A 32 1.17 11.74 -0.40
C GLU A 32 0.56 10.36 -0.11
N LEU A 33 1.30 9.28 -0.39
CA LEU A 33 0.87 7.93 -0.04
C LEU A 33 0.61 7.79 1.47
N GLY A 34 1.47 8.35 2.31
CA GLY A 34 1.28 8.35 3.76
C GLY A 34 0.01 9.09 4.20
N ARG A 35 -0.28 10.25 3.58
CA ARG A 35 -1.53 11.00 3.83
C ARG A 35 -2.76 10.16 3.49
N ASN A 36 -2.73 9.43 2.38
CA ASN A 36 -3.85 8.58 1.94
C ASN A 36 -4.08 7.38 2.88
N ILE A 37 -3.02 6.72 3.37
CA ILE A 37 -3.15 5.65 4.37
C ILE A 37 -3.79 6.17 5.66
N ILE A 38 -3.36 7.34 6.14
CA ILE A 38 -3.94 7.99 7.33
C ILE A 38 -5.41 8.35 7.10
N SER A 39 -5.77 8.85 5.92
CA SER A 39 -7.17 9.14 5.57
C SER A 39 -8.03 7.88 5.60
N ALA A 40 -7.56 6.77 5.02
CA ALA A 40 -8.27 5.49 5.06
C ALA A 40 -8.47 4.97 6.51
N GLN A 41 -7.47 5.12 7.38
CA GLN A 41 -7.60 4.78 8.80
C GLN A 41 -8.67 5.64 9.51
N LYS A 42 -8.75 6.93 9.19
CA LYS A 42 -9.79 7.83 9.75
C LYS A 42 -11.18 7.46 9.24
N GLU A 43 -11.32 7.14 7.97
CA GLU A 43 -12.59 6.69 7.38
C GLU A 43 -13.06 5.40 8.06
N LEU A 44 -12.18 4.42 8.26
CA LEU A 44 -12.52 3.19 8.98
C LEU A 44 -12.96 3.46 10.43
N ALA A 45 -12.37 4.45 11.10
CA ALA A 45 -12.80 4.87 12.43
C ALA A 45 -14.20 5.51 12.43
N VAL A 46 -14.62 6.14 11.33
CA VAL A 46 -16.00 6.61 11.14
C VAL A 46 -16.93 5.42 10.93
N VAL A 47 -16.61 4.50 10.01
CA VAL A 47 -17.40 3.28 9.76
C VAL A 47 -17.60 2.49 11.04
N ARG A 48 -16.55 2.33 11.86
CA ARG A 48 -16.64 1.65 13.17
C ARG A 48 -17.64 2.32 14.12
N LYS A 49 -17.80 3.64 14.07
CA LYS A 49 -18.81 4.33 14.88
C LYS A 49 -20.23 4.12 14.34
N GLU A 50 -20.39 4.11 13.01
CA GLU A 50 -21.68 3.92 12.34
C GLU A 50 -22.22 2.50 12.56
N VAL A 51 -21.34 1.51 12.45
CA VAL A 51 -21.63 0.10 12.72
C VAL A 51 -21.98 -0.16 14.20
N GLY A 52 -21.50 0.68 15.11
CA GLY A 52 -21.77 0.58 16.54
C GLY A 52 -21.28 -0.74 17.15
N SER A 53 -22.18 -1.44 17.85
CA SER A 53 -21.87 -2.68 18.58
C SER A 53 -22.19 -3.95 17.79
N ASP A 54 -22.31 -3.89 16.45
CA ASP A 54 -22.54 -5.09 15.63
C ASP A 54 -21.37 -6.06 15.76
N ALA A 55 -21.59 -7.15 16.50
CA ALA A 55 -20.60 -8.18 16.74
C ALA A 55 -20.12 -8.86 15.45
N ALA A 56 -20.94 -8.90 14.40
CA ALA A 56 -20.56 -9.48 13.11
C ALA A 56 -19.54 -8.62 12.36
N ALA A 57 -19.52 -7.32 12.62
CA ALA A 57 -18.61 -6.38 11.98
C ALA A 57 -17.29 -6.21 12.74
N ALA A 58 -17.24 -6.63 14.02
CA ALA A 58 -16.04 -6.48 14.86
C ALA A 58 -14.81 -7.19 14.27
N ALA A 59 -14.97 -8.40 13.74
CA ALA A 59 -13.87 -9.16 13.13
C ALA A 59 -13.40 -8.56 11.79
N PRO A 60 -14.28 -8.26 10.81
CA PRO A 60 -13.89 -7.55 9.59
C PRO A 60 -13.22 -6.21 9.86
N LEU A 61 -13.79 -5.37 10.73
CA LEU A 61 -13.20 -4.06 11.07
C LEU A 61 -11.80 -4.18 11.69
N LYS A 62 -11.56 -5.23 12.48
CA LYS A 62 -10.24 -5.50 13.04
C LYS A 62 -9.25 -5.97 11.98
N SER A 63 -9.69 -6.76 11.00
CA SER A 63 -8.85 -7.26 9.92
C SER A 63 -8.44 -6.14 8.96
N ILE A 64 -9.37 -5.23 8.62
CA ILE A 64 -9.08 -4.02 7.83
C ILE A 64 -8.06 -3.14 8.57
N ASP A 65 -8.22 -2.93 9.89
CA ASP A 65 -7.24 -2.20 10.72
C ASP A 65 -5.84 -2.82 10.64
N GLN A 66 -5.75 -4.15 10.69
CA GLN A 66 -4.48 -4.87 10.61
C GLN A 66 -3.81 -4.68 9.24
N HIS A 67 -4.59 -4.72 8.16
CA HIS A 67 -4.07 -4.46 6.81
C HIS A 67 -3.61 -3.01 6.64
N LEU A 68 -4.37 -2.03 7.13
CA LEU A 68 -3.96 -0.62 7.09
C LEU A 68 -2.71 -0.34 7.93
N ALA A 69 -2.60 -0.94 9.13
CA ALA A 69 -1.39 -0.84 9.96
C ALA A 69 -0.17 -1.51 9.30
N ALA A 70 -0.38 -2.62 8.58
CA ALA A 70 0.68 -3.26 7.81
C ALA A 70 1.14 -2.40 6.61
N ALA A 71 0.20 -1.75 5.92
CA ALA A 71 0.49 -0.79 4.87
C ALA A 71 1.29 0.42 5.40
N GLU A 72 0.88 0.99 6.54
CA GLU A 72 1.59 2.07 7.22
C GLU A 72 3.03 1.68 7.58
N LYS A 73 3.24 0.47 8.10
CA LYS A 73 4.58 -0.04 8.40
C LYS A 73 5.46 -0.14 7.15
N GLN A 74 4.92 -0.61 6.02
CA GLN A 74 5.65 -0.68 4.76
C GLN A 74 5.91 0.71 4.17
N HIS A 75 4.96 1.64 4.34
CA HIS A 75 5.12 3.04 3.98
C HIS A 75 6.26 3.70 4.74
N ALA A 76 6.40 3.46 6.05
CA ALA A 76 7.54 3.99 6.81
C ALA A 76 8.89 3.53 6.24
N MET A 77 9.00 2.26 5.85
CA MET A 77 10.21 1.72 5.21
C MET A 77 10.45 2.32 3.81
N LEU A 78 9.38 2.49 3.02
CA LEU A 78 9.45 3.17 1.73
C LEU A 78 9.93 4.62 1.89
N PHE A 79 9.38 5.35 2.86
CA PHE A 79 9.71 6.75 3.10
C PHE A 79 11.18 6.92 3.52
N GLU A 80 11.68 6.03 4.38
CA GLU A 80 13.11 5.97 4.72
C GLU A 80 13.98 5.76 3.47
N GLU A 81 13.58 4.86 2.56
CA GLU A 81 14.30 4.62 1.29
C GLU A 81 14.29 5.86 0.39
N CYS A 82 13.13 6.51 0.26
CA CYS A 82 12.95 7.72 -0.56
C CYS A 82 13.71 8.93 0.00
N CYS A 83 14.08 8.94 1.28
CA CYS A 83 14.85 10.02 1.91
C CYS A 83 16.37 9.86 1.78
N LYS A 84 16.86 8.78 1.16
CA LYS A 84 18.30 8.57 0.93
C LYS A 84 18.80 9.43 -0.23
N GLU A 85 20.09 9.78 -0.18
CA GLU A 85 20.77 10.51 -1.28
C GLU A 85 20.75 9.74 -2.61
N SER A 86 20.79 8.40 -2.53
CA SER A 86 20.61 7.50 -3.67
C SER A 86 19.45 6.56 -3.38
N VAL A 87 18.34 6.75 -4.08
CA VAL A 87 17.12 5.94 -3.93
C VAL A 87 17.31 4.58 -4.59
N ASP A 88 17.17 3.49 -3.83
CA ASP A 88 17.12 2.14 -4.40
C ASP A 88 15.72 1.84 -4.95
N GLY A 89 15.58 1.96 -6.27
CA GLY A 89 14.31 1.69 -6.97
C GLY A 89 13.77 0.27 -6.75
N LEU A 90 14.62 -0.74 -6.51
CA LEU A 90 14.16 -2.11 -6.23
C LEU A 90 13.59 -2.22 -4.81
N ALA A 91 14.23 -1.57 -3.84
CA ALA A 91 13.72 -1.49 -2.48
C ALA A 91 12.38 -0.73 -2.44
N CYS A 92 12.29 0.44 -3.10
CA CYS A 92 11.06 1.19 -3.24
C CYS A 92 9.94 0.32 -3.86
N MET A 93 10.22 -0.34 -4.99
CA MET A 93 9.25 -1.21 -5.66
C MET A 93 8.75 -2.33 -4.75
N LYS A 94 9.64 -2.96 -3.99
CA LYS A 94 9.27 -4.01 -3.04
C LYS A 94 8.30 -3.49 -1.98
N HIS A 95 8.58 -2.32 -1.39
CA HIS A 95 7.69 -1.74 -0.39
C HIS A 95 6.36 -1.29 -1.00
N CYS A 96 6.36 -0.67 -2.18
CA CYS A 96 5.12 -0.33 -2.91
C CYS A 96 4.25 -1.56 -3.18
N ASN A 97 4.82 -2.67 -3.64
CA ASN A 97 4.08 -3.91 -3.88
C ASN A 97 3.46 -4.47 -2.61
N GLN A 98 4.16 -4.38 -1.47
CA GLN A 98 3.60 -4.81 -0.18
C GLN A 98 2.50 -3.88 0.31
N ILE A 99 2.62 -2.56 0.12
CA ILE A 99 1.56 -1.59 0.42
C ILE A 99 0.32 -1.91 -0.39
N LEU A 100 0.45 -2.03 -1.72
CA LEU A 100 -0.67 -2.37 -2.61
C LEU A 100 -1.36 -3.67 -2.18
N LEU A 101 -0.59 -4.72 -1.90
CA LEU A 101 -1.15 -5.99 -1.43
C LEU A 101 -1.99 -5.85 -0.15
N GLN A 102 -1.56 -5.02 0.80
CA GLN A 102 -2.32 -4.81 2.04
C GLN A 102 -3.55 -3.93 1.80
N LEU A 103 -3.43 -2.90 0.97
CA LEU A 103 -4.57 -2.04 0.60
C LEU A 103 -5.64 -2.83 -0.16
N ASP A 104 -5.26 -3.71 -1.09
CA ASP A 104 -6.19 -4.58 -1.81
C ASP A 104 -6.96 -5.51 -0.86
N LYS A 105 -6.29 -6.05 0.17
CA LYS A 105 -6.93 -6.87 1.20
C LYS A 105 -7.89 -6.07 2.07
N ALA A 106 -7.45 -4.89 2.52
CA ALA A 106 -8.30 -3.97 3.27
C ALA A 106 -9.57 -3.61 2.48
N GLN A 107 -9.43 -3.30 1.17
CA GLN A 107 -10.55 -2.99 0.30
C GLN A 107 -11.49 -4.18 0.12
N ALA A 108 -10.96 -5.38 -0.13
CA ALA A 108 -11.78 -6.57 -0.31
C ALA A 108 -12.62 -6.90 0.94
N GLU A 109 -12.03 -6.73 2.13
CA GLU A 109 -12.73 -6.92 3.40
C GLU A 109 -13.76 -5.81 3.68
N HIS A 110 -13.41 -4.57 3.34
CA HIS A 110 -14.34 -3.44 3.41
C HIS A 110 -15.57 -3.67 2.52
N ASP A 111 -15.37 -4.05 1.26
CA ASP A 111 -16.46 -4.34 0.32
C ASP A 111 -17.33 -5.51 0.81
N ALA A 112 -16.71 -6.54 1.38
CA ALA A 112 -17.45 -7.67 1.97
C ALA A 112 -18.28 -7.23 3.19
N LEU A 113 -17.73 -6.36 4.05
CA LEU A 113 -18.45 -5.80 5.18
C LEU A 113 -19.65 -4.98 4.71
N MET A 114 -19.47 -4.06 3.77
CA MET A 114 -20.55 -3.21 3.25
C MET A 114 -21.69 -4.05 2.65
N ARG A 115 -21.37 -5.04 1.81
CA ARG A 115 -22.38 -5.97 1.27
C ARG A 115 -23.12 -6.73 2.37
N SER A 116 -22.42 -7.14 3.43
CA SER A 116 -23.07 -7.84 4.55
C SER A 116 -24.03 -6.94 5.33
N MET A 117 -23.74 -5.64 5.40
CA MET A 117 -24.59 -4.65 6.05
C MET A 117 -25.83 -4.33 5.20
N GLU A 118 -25.67 -4.14 3.89
CA GLU A 118 -26.78 -3.93 2.94
C GLU A 118 -27.77 -5.10 2.97
N ILE A 119 -27.27 -6.35 3.00
CA ILE A 119 -28.12 -7.53 3.10
C ILE A 119 -28.90 -7.54 4.42
N LYS A 120 -28.26 -7.19 5.54
CA LYS A 120 -28.94 -7.14 6.85
C LYS A 120 -30.07 -6.11 6.86
N GLU A 121 -29.84 -4.93 6.27
CA GLU A 121 -30.85 -3.88 6.16
C GLU A 121 -32.07 -4.38 5.38
N MET A 122 -31.87 -4.99 4.21
CA MET A 122 -32.96 -5.57 3.39
C MET A 122 -33.74 -6.69 4.08
N THR A 123 -33.11 -7.46 4.97
CA THR A 123 -33.78 -8.56 5.71
C THR A 123 -34.48 -8.11 6.99
N SER A 124 -34.28 -6.85 7.40
CA SER A 124 -34.87 -6.28 8.62
C SER A 124 -36.15 -5.48 8.34
N GLU A 125 -36.54 -5.34 7.06
CA GLU A 125 -37.83 -4.80 6.57
C GLU A 125 -38.87 -5.91 6.38
#